data_AF-A0A960ZYQ0-F1
#
_entry.id   AF-A0A960ZYQ0-F1
#
_cell.length_a   1.000
_cell.length_b   1.000
_cell.length_c   1.000
_cell.angle_alpha   90.00
_cell.angle_beta   90.00
_cell.angle_gamma   90.00
#
_symmetry.space_group_name_H-M   'P 1'
#
loop_
_entity.id
_entity.type
_entity.pdbx_description
1 polymer ?
#
loop_
_entity_poly.entity_id
_entity_poly.type
_entity_poly.pdbx_seq_one_letter_code
_entity_poly.pdbx_strand_id
1 'polypeptide(L)'
;MKHKTLVPLFDGLDVYEMKISTDSDLAQKYFNQGLILLYGYNYPESSRSFRAATLNDPKSAISYWGACLSLCEDMEMMMDQYHLEAKGLYHYAQRFQARGTPKEQALIQSLEPLLASSDLSKDERRRLYIDNLERVYQAFLDDPDICALWVDATLKYSDFYTGKEAESHRKQIIDCLDRTLEKYPQHPGLNHFYIHAMEKMGRAEQALDAAKRLDNAVPGSGHLQHMPAHIYMVYGRYHDASEANYRGIEADNQLFAQGGIQDP
;
A
#
# COMPACT_ATOMS: atom_id res chain seq x y z
N MET A 1 -14.83 -9.23 29.19
CA MET A 1 -14.75 -7.79 28.87
C MET A 1 -13.39 -7.27 29.33
N LYS A 2 -12.76 -6.37 28.54
CA LYS A 2 -11.38 -5.82 28.62
C LYS A 2 -10.35 -6.71 27.89
N HIS A 3 -9.69 -6.32 26.80
CA HIS A 3 -9.37 -5.00 26.25
C HIS A 3 -9.69 -4.94 24.73
N LYS A 4 -10.61 -4.04 24.31
CA LYS A 4 -10.48 -3.43 22.99
C LYS A 4 -9.28 -2.49 23.10
N THR A 5 -8.08 -2.97 22.85
CA THR A 5 -6.93 -2.08 22.65
C THR A 5 -7.24 -1.34 21.37
N LEU A 6 -7.81 -0.14 21.50
CA LEU A 6 -7.94 0.80 20.40
C LEU A 6 -6.54 0.98 19.82
N VAL A 7 -6.39 0.70 18.53
CA VAL A 7 -5.18 1.03 17.78
C VAL A 7 -4.92 2.52 18.02
N PRO A 8 -3.75 2.92 18.52
CA PRO A 8 -3.46 4.35 18.66
C PRO A 8 -3.35 4.99 17.28
N LEU A 9 -3.50 6.31 17.23
CA LEU A 9 -2.96 7.06 16.11
C LEU A 9 -1.46 7.20 16.38
N PHE A 10 -0.63 6.60 15.53
CA PHE A 10 0.82 6.62 15.72
C PHE A 10 1.41 7.93 15.24
N ASP A 11 2.38 8.45 15.99
CA ASP A 11 3.13 9.63 15.61
C ASP A 11 3.89 9.40 14.29
N GLY A 12 3.89 10.39 13.39
CA GLY A 12 4.67 10.37 12.15
C GLY A 12 4.04 9.58 10.99
N LEU A 13 2.78 9.14 11.12
CA LEU A 13 2.01 8.50 10.04
C LEU A 13 0.94 9.42 9.42
N ASP A 14 0.74 10.62 9.95
CA ASP A 14 -0.26 11.61 9.53
C ASP A 14 0.23 12.56 8.42
N VAL A 15 1.10 12.06 7.54
CA VAL A 15 1.82 12.84 6.53
C VAL A 15 1.15 12.87 5.14
N TYR A 16 0.11 12.05 4.95
CA TYR A 16 -0.61 11.92 3.68
C TYR A 16 -2.10 11.66 3.93
N GLU A 17 -2.94 12.18 3.02
CA GLU A 17 -4.39 11.99 3.08
C GLU A 17 -4.92 11.51 1.73
N MET A 18 -5.56 10.33 1.73
CA MET A 18 -6.54 9.98 0.70
C MET A 18 -7.92 10.25 1.28
N LYS A 19 -8.59 11.30 0.79
CA LYS A 19 -9.94 11.64 1.25
C LYS A 19 -10.93 10.51 0.94
N ILE A 20 -11.69 10.10 1.94
CA ILE A 20 -12.71 9.04 1.83
C ILE A 20 -14.12 9.56 2.11
N SER A 21 -15.11 8.78 1.70
CA SER A 21 -16.53 9.04 1.92
C SER A 21 -16.94 8.73 3.36
N THR A 22 -16.60 9.64 4.28
CA THR A 22 -16.98 9.59 5.69
C THR A 22 -17.20 11.00 6.24
N ASP A 23 -18.09 11.13 7.23
CA ASP A 23 -18.25 12.36 8.02
C ASP A 23 -17.48 12.29 9.36
N SER A 24 -16.74 11.20 9.60
CA SER A 24 -16.00 10.95 10.82
C SER A 24 -14.52 11.28 10.65
N ASP A 25 -14.08 12.39 11.23
CA ASP A 25 -12.66 12.80 11.24
C ASP A 25 -11.74 11.69 11.74
N LEU A 26 -12.21 10.92 12.74
CA LEU A 26 -11.43 9.84 13.31
C LEU A 26 -11.36 8.63 12.36
N ALA A 27 -12.42 8.34 11.61
CA ALA A 27 -12.37 7.31 10.56
C ALA A 27 -11.40 7.70 9.44
N GLN A 28 -11.40 8.97 9.02
CA GLN A 28 -10.45 9.49 8.02
C GLN A 28 -8.99 9.35 8.49
N LYS A 29 -8.68 9.71 9.75
CA LYS A 29 -7.33 9.58 10.32
C LYS A 29 -6.85 8.12 10.36
N TYR A 30 -7.70 7.21 10.86
CA TYR A 30 -7.35 5.79 10.90
C TYR A 30 -7.22 5.17 9.49
N PHE A 31 -8.01 5.65 8.53
CA PHE A 31 -7.89 5.24 7.15
C PHE A 31 -6.55 5.67 6.55
N ASN A 32 -6.15 6.93 6.73
CA ASN A 32 -4.87 7.45 6.26
C ASN A 32 -3.68 6.69 6.88
N GLN A 33 -3.74 6.45 8.20
CA GLN A 33 -2.74 5.63 8.89
C GLN A 33 -2.64 4.22 8.29
N GLY A 34 -3.78 3.56 8.08
CA GLY A 34 -3.83 2.25 7.43
C GLY A 34 -3.22 2.29 6.03
N LEU A 35 -3.52 3.31 5.24
CA LEU A 35 -2.99 3.45 3.88
C LEU A 35 -1.46 3.67 3.86
N ILE A 36 -0.92 4.49 4.76
CA ILE A 36 0.53 4.65 4.88
C ILE A 36 1.20 3.34 5.30
N LEU A 37 0.63 2.62 6.25
CA LEU A 37 1.15 1.32 6.70
C LEU A 37 1.08 0.27 5.59
N LEU A 38 0.02 0.28 4.78
CA LEU A 38 -0.11 -0.54 3.58
C LEU A 38 1.02 -0.22 2.58
N TYR A 39 1.26 1.06 2.29
CA TYR A 39 2.38 1.47 1.44
C TYR A 39 3.73 1.11 2.03
N GLY A 40 3.87 1.10 3.35
CA GLY A 40 5.08 0.66 4.05
C GLY A 40 5.16 -0.84 4.30
N TYR A 41 4.30 -1.65 3.67
CA TYR A 41 4.24 -3.11 3.82
C TYR A 41 4.07 -3.63 5.26
N ASN A 42 3.56 -2.80 6.18
CA ASN A 42 3.13 -3.27 7.50
C ASN A 42 1.65 -3.67 7.46
N TYR A 43 1.36 -4.81 6.82
CA TYR A 43 0.00 -5.27 6.60
C TYR A 43 -0.78 -5.57 7.89
N PRO A 44 -0.18 -6.17 8.93
CA PRO A 44 -0.90 -6.43 10.17
C PRO A 44 -1.39 -5.13 10.85
N GLU A 45 -0.54 -4.11 10.99
CA GLU A 45 -0.95 -2.84 11.60
C GLU A 45 -1.83 -2.00 10.65
N SER A 46 -1.64 -2.13 9.34
CA SER A 46 -2.55 -1.57 8.33
C SER A 46 -3.97 -2.10 8.49
N SER A 47 -4.17 -3.42 8.57
CA SER A 47 -5.48 -4.04 8.76
C SER A 47 -6.13 -3.59 10.08
N ARG A 48 -5.35 -3.54 11.16
CA ARG A 48 -5.79 -3.02 12.47
C ARG A 48 -6.27 -1.58 12.38
N SER A 49 -5.54 -0.71 11.69
CA SER A 49 -5.88 0.71 11.51
C SER A 49 -7.16 0.87 10.69
N PHE A 50 -7.30 0.16 9.58
CA PHE A 50 -8.54 0.18 8.79
C PHE A 50 -9.75 -0.32 9.57
N ARG A 51 -9.59 -1.35 10.42
CA ARG A 51 -10.67 -1.79 11.33
C ARG A 51 -11.03 -0.71 12.34
N ALA A 52 -10.04 0.00 12.90
CA ALA A 52 -10.32 1.15 13.77
C ALA A 52 -11.11 2.24 13.04
N ALA A 53 -10.86 2.47 11.74
CA ALA A 53 -11.70 3.35 10.92
C ALA A 53 -13.16 2.83 10.85
N THR A 54 -13.38 1.53 10.61
CA THR A 54 -14.74 0.94 10.59
C THR A 54 -15.47 1.01 11.94
N LEU A 55 -14.74 1.07 13.06
CA LEU A 55 -15.37 1.26 14.37
C LEU A 55 -15.90 2.68 14.57
N ASN A 56 -15.29 3.65 13.88
CA ASN A 56 -15.65 5.07 13.93
C ASN A 56 -16.62 5.48 12.80
N ASP A 57 -16.63 4.74 11.70
CA ASP A 57 -17.69 4.77 10.68
C ASP A 57 -18.00 3.34 10.20
N PRO A 58 -19.00 2.67 10.80
CA PRO A 58 -19.39 1.30 10.44
C PRO A 58 -19.96 1.14 9.03
N LYS A 59 -20.12 2.24 8.28
CA LYS A 59 -20.63 2.24 6.91
C LYS A 59 -19.60 2.77 5.90
N SER A 60 -18.35 2.99 6.32
CA SER A 60 -17.23 3.29 5.43
C SER A 60 -16.82 2.03 4.66
N ALA A 61 -17.32 1.93 3.43
CA ALA A 61 -17.06 0.78 2.56
C ALA A 61 -15.56 0.62 2.25
N ILE A 62 -14.88 1.73 1.99
CA ILE A 62 -13.46 1.74 1.64
C ILE A 62 -12.57 1.34 2.82
N SER A 63 -12.97 1.61 4.07
CA SER A 63 -12.23 1.12 5.24
C SER A 63 -12.29 -0.40 5.38
N TYR A 64 -13.43 -1.03 5.05
CA TYR A 64 -13.51 -2.50 4.97
C TYR A 64 -12.64 -3.06 3.83
N TRP A 65 -12.59 -2.37 2.68
CA TRP A 65 -11.69 -2.71 1.58
C TRP A 65 -10.23 -2.66 1.99
N GLY A 66 -9.78 -1.60 2.66
CA GLY A 66 -8.38 -1.46 3.10
C GLY A 66 -7.97 -2.58 4.06
N ALA A 67 -8.86 -2.91 5.02
CA ALA A 67 -8.63 -4.02 5.94
C ALA A 67 -8.55 -5.37 5.21
N CYS A 68 -9.40 -5.56 4.19
CA CYS A 68 -9.41 -6.76 3.37
C CYS A 68 -8.14 -6.88 2.52
N LEU A 69 -7.75 -5.82 1.81
CA LEU A 69 -6.54 -5.79 1.00
C LEU A 69 -5.31 -6.10 1.85
N SER A 70 -5.19 -5.48 3.02
CA SER A 70 -4.07 -5.75 3.95
C SER A 70 -3.99 -7.23 4.33
N LEU A 71 -5.13 -7.89 4.60
CA LEU A 71 -5.12 -9.34 4.85
C LEU A 71 -4.77 -10.15 3.60
N CYS A 72 -5.23 -9.75 2.41
CA CYS A 72 -4.84 -10.42 1.17
C CYS A 72 -3.32 -10.39 0.97
N GLU A 73 -2.68 -9.24 1.19
CA GLU A 73 -1.23 -9.09 1.08
C GLU A 73 -0.48 -9.89 2.15
N ASP A 74 -0.95 -9.90 3.40
CA ASP A 74 -0.37 -10.70 4.49
C ASP A 74 -0.49 -12.22 4.22
N MET A 75 -1.65 -12.68 3.73
CA MET A 75 -1.84 -14.09 3.31
C MET A 75 -0.88 -14.51 2.21
N GLU A 76 -0.58 -13.60 1.30
CA GLU A 76 0.33 -13.82 0.18
C GLU A 76 1.77 -14.01 0.65
N MET A 77 2.14 -13.38 1.76
CA MET A 77 3.48 -13.45 2.35
C MET A 77 3.64 -14.57 3.38
N MET A 78 2.64 -14.84 4.22
CA MET A 78 2.88 -15.64 5.43
C MET A 78 1.87 -16.78 5.69
N MET A 79 0.55 -16.65 5.46
CA MET A 79 -0.43 -17.65 5.96
C MET A 79 -1.79 -17.66 5.23
N ASP A 80 -2.26 -18.80 4.71
CA ASP A 80 -3.63 -18.98 4.12
C ASP A 80 -4.78 -18.93 5.17
N GLN A 81 -4.48 -18.56 6.42
CA GLN A 81 -5.44 -18.63 7.53
C GLN A 81 -6.50 -17.52 7.51
N TYR A 82 -6.23 -16.40 6.85
CA TYR A 82 -7.10 -15.22 6.92
C TYR A 82 -8.17 -15.18 5.83
N HIS A 83 -8.26 -16.20 4.96
CA HIS A 83 -9.12 -16.15 3.76
C HIS A 83 -10.60 -15.91 4.09
N LEU A 84 -11.11 -16.59 5.13
CA LEU A 84 -12.48 -16.42 5.59
C LEU A 84 -12.73 -15.00 6.14
N GLU A 85 -11.75 -14.46 6.84
CA GLU A 85 -11.85 -13.13 7.45
C GLU A 85 -11.80 -12.02 6.37
N ALA A 86 -10.89 -12.14 5.41
CA ALA A 86 -10.81 -11.25 4.25
C ALA A 86 -12.13 -11.25 3.46
N LYS A 87 -12.70 -12.44 3.17
CA LYS A 87 -14.03 -12.57 2.55
C LYS A 87 -15.13 -11.86 3.35
N GLY A 88 -15.10 -11.98 4.68
CA GLY A 88 -16.04 -11.30 5.56
C GLY A 88 -15.95 -9.77 5.45
N LEU A 89 -14.73 -9.22 5.46
CA LEU A 89 -14.49 -7.78 5.29
C LEU A 89 -14.96 -7.30 3.91
N TYR A 90 -14.62 -8.04 2.86
CA TYR A 90 -15.04 -7.70 1.50
C TYR A 90 -16.56 -7.67 1.35
N HIS A 91 -17.28 -8.63 1.95
CA HIS A 91 -18.74 -8.62 1.97
C HIS A 91 -19.30 -7.34 2.62
N TYR A 92 -18.69 -6.82 3.70
CA TYR A 92 -19.07 -5.52 4.27
C TYR A 92 -18.73 -4.34 3.34
N ALA A 93 -17.58 -4.37 2.66
CA ALA A 93 -17.23 -3.36 1.66
C ALA A 93 -18.29 -3.31 0.55
N GLN A 94 -18.66 -4.47 -0.01
CA GLN A 94 -19.72 -4.57 -1.03
C GLN A 94 -21.08 -4.11 -0.50
N ARG A 95 -21.44 -4.46 0.74
CA ARG A 95 -22.70 -4.06 1.37
C ARG A 95 -22.86 -2.55 1.44
N PHE A 96 -21.78 -1.81 1.68
CA PHE A 96 -21.81 -0.36 1.86
C PHE A 96 -21.29 0.43 0.65
N GLN A 97 -20.83 -0.23 -0.42
CA GLN A 97 -20.15 0.41 -1.56
C GLN A 97 -20.92 1.59 -2.17
N ALA A 98 -22.25 1.55 -2.18
CA ALA A 98 -23.10 2.62 -2.72
C ALA A 98 -23.00 3.95 -1.96
N ARG A 99 -22.36 3.97 -0.78
CA ARG A 99 -22.04 5.19 -0.03
C ARG A 99 -20.73 5.83 -0.43
N GLY A 100 -19.87 5.08 -1.11
CA GLY A 100 -18.58 5.57 -1.58
C GLY A 100 -18.68 6.27 -2.92
N THR A 101 -17.63 7.01 -3.25
CA THR A 101 -17.46 7.61 -4.58
C THR A 101 -17.30 6.52 -5.66
N PRO A 102 -17.44 6.86 -6.96
CA PRO A 102 -17.10 5.92 -8.04
C PRO A 102 -15.66 5.37 -7.94
N LYS A 103 -14.69 6.19 -7.48
CA LYS A 103 -13.30 5.76 -7.20
C LYS A 103 -13.27 4.63 -6.17
N GLU A 104 -13.94 4.84 -5.03
CA GLU A 104 -13.97 3.85 -3.95
C GLU A 104 -14.69 2.57 -4.37
N GLN A 105 -15.80 2.68 -5.11
CA GLN A 105 -16.53 1.52 -5.64
C GLN A 105 -15.65 0.68 -6.58
N ALA A 106 -14.90 1.34 -7.45
CA ALA A 106 -14.00 0.67 -8.39
C ALA A 106 -12.84 -0.05 -7.66
N LEU A 107 -12.25 0.59 -6.63
CA LEU A 107 -11.25 -0.03 -5.77
C LEU A 107 -11.80 -1.24 -5.01
N ILE A 108 -13.03 -1.16 -4.48
CA ILE A 108 -13.67 -2.30 -3.83
C ILE A 108 -13.76 -3.47 -4.82
N GLN A 109 -14.33 -3.24 -5.99
CA GLN A 109 -14.52 -4.28 -7.01
C GLN A 109 -13.21 -4.91 -7.49
N SER A 110 -12.09 -4.18 -7.45
CA SER A 110 -10.82 -4.72 -7.91
C SER A 110 -10.35 -5.94 -7.10
N LEU A 111 -10.75 -6.09 -5.82
CA LEU A 111 -10.36 -7.21 -4.97
C LEU A 111 -11.08 -8.53 -5.25
N GLU A 112 -12.18 -8.51 -6.00
CA GLU A 112 -13.00 -9.70 -6.26
C GLU A 112 -12.19 -10.95 -6.66
N PRO A 113 -11.22 -10.86 -7.60
CA PRO A 113 -10.48 -12.04 -8.05
C PRO A 113 -9.69 -12.74 -6.95
N LEU A 114 -9.18 -11.99 -5.96
CA LEU A 114 -8.40 -12.54 -4.84
C LEU A 114 -9.27 -13.35 -3.87
N LEU A 115 -10.58 -13.06 -3.85
CA LEU A 115 -11.53 -13.56 -2.85
C LEU A 115 -12.52 -14.56 -3.42
N ALA A 116 -12.62 -14.68 -4.75
CA ALA A 116 -13.52 -15.62 -5.39
C ALA A 116 -13.22 -17.07 -4.94
N SER A 117 -14.27 -17.81 -4.57
CA SER A 117 -14.19 -19.27 -4.49
C SER A 117 -14.24 -19.80 -5.92
N SER A 118 -13.08 -19.99 -6.53
CA SER A 118 -12.97 -20.45 -7.92
C SER A 118 -11.93 -21.55 -8.05
N ASP A 119 -12.06 -22.34 -9.11
CA ASP A 119 -11.04 -23.33 -9.53
C ASP A 119 -9.78 -22.65 -10.13
N LEU A 120 -9.72 -21.31 -10.09
CA LEU A 120 -8.56 -20.57 -10.58
C LEU A 120 -7.36 -20.81 -9.67
N SER A 121 -6.20 -20.97 -10.31
CA SER A 121 -4.92 -20.98 -9.62
C SER A 121 -4.63 -19.62 -8.96
N LYS A 122 -3.66 -19.62 -8.05
CA LYS A 122 -3.19 -18.42 -7.36
C LYS A 122 -2.71 -17.35 -8.34
N ASP A 123 -1.96 -17.75 -9.37
CA ASP A 123 -1.41 -16.85 -10.38
C ASP A 123 -2.50 -16.28 -11.30
N GLU A 124 -3.52 -17.05 -11.64
CA GLU A 124 -4.67 -16.55 -12.39
C GLU A 124 -5.44 -15.48 -11.60
N ARG A 125 -5.66 -15.67 -10.29
CA ARG A 125 -6.31 -14.67 -9.43
C ARG A 125 -5.51 -13.37 -9.36
N ARG A 126 -4.19 -13.47 -9.18
CA ARG A 126 -3.28 -12.32 -9.16
C ARG A 126 -3.26 -11.56 -10.48
N ARG A 127 -3.21 -12.27 -11.62
CA ARG A 127 -3.28 -11.65 -12.94
C ARG A 127 -4.58 -10.90 -13.14
N LEU A 128 -5.72 -11.50 -12.77
CA LEU A 128 -7.02 -10.82 -12.84
C LEU A 128 -7.12 -9.61 -11.90
N TYR A 129 -6.48 -9.66 -10.73
CA TYR A 129 -6.38 -8.52 -9.82
C TYR A 129 -5.59 -7.36 -10.45
N ILE A 130 -4.44 -7.63 -11.07
CA ILE A 130 -3.66 -6.64 -11.81
C ILE A 130 -4.49 -6.06 -12.97
N ASP A 131 -5.13 -6.91 -13.79
CA ASP A 131 -5.98 -6.48 -14.91
C ASP A 131 -7.13 -5.57 -14.42
N ASN A 132 -7.71 -5.85 -13.25
CA ASN A 132 -8.74 -5.01 -12.65
C ASN A 132 -8.19 -3.66 -12.22
N LEU A 133 -7.04 -3.63 -11.52
CA LEU A 133 -6.40 -2.37 -11.13
C LEU A 133 -5.98 -1.52 -12.34
N GLU A 134 -5.52 -2.13 -13.42
CA GLU A 134 -5.26 -1.43 -14.67
C GLU A 134 -6.53 -0.75 -15.19
N ARG A 135 -7.66 -1.45 -15.25
CA ARG A 135 -8.95 -0.86 -15.67
C ARG A 135 -9.38 0.30 -14.77
N VAL A 136 -9.17 0.17 -13.46
CA VAL A 136 -9.43 1.26 -12.51
C VAL A 136 -8.51 2.45 -12.82
N TYR A 137 -7.22 2.23 -13.05
CA TYR A 137 -6.30 3.29 -13.44
C TYR A 137 -6.72 3.99 -14.74
N GLN A 138 -7.16 3.26 -15.76
CA GLN A 138 -7.65 3.85 -17.01
C GLN A 138 -8.93 4.68 -16.80
N ALA A 139 -9.77 4.33 -15.83
CA ALA A 139 -10.98 5.09 -15.51
C ALA A 139 -10.70 6.36 -14.67
N PHE A 140 -9.59 6.36 -13.92
CA PHE A 140 -9.18 7.43 -13.01
C PHE A 140 -7.71 7.81 -13.26
N LEU A 141 -7.41 8.21 -14.49
CA LEU A 141 -6.05 8.54 -14.92
C LEU A 141 -5.41 9.57 -13.99
N ASP A 142 -4.13 9.32 -13.67
CA ASP A 142 -3.29 10.16 -12.82
C ASP A 142 -3.75 10.30 -11.36
N ASP A 143 -4.71 9.49 -10.90
CA ASP A 143 -4.99 9.37 -9.47
C ASP A 143 -3.79 8.68 -8.77
N PRO A 144 -3.16 9.32 -7.77
CA PRO A 144 -1.89 8.85 -7.26
C PRO A 144 -2.02 7.57 -6.43
N ASP A 145 -3.13 7.40 -5.70
CA ASP A 145 -3.37 6.20 -4.90
C ASP A 145 -3.62 5.00 -5.82
N ILE A 146 -4.39 5.19 -6.89
CA ILE A 146 -4.67 4.12 -7.86
C ILE A 146 -3.41 3.73 -8.64
N CYS A 147 -2.60 4.68 -9.11
CA CYS A 147 -1.31 4.35 -9.75
C CYS A 147 -0.44 3.58 -8.75
N ALA A 148 -0.34 4.02 -7.49
CA ALA A 148 0.46 3.32 -6.48
C ALA A 148 0.00 1.87 -6.26
N LEU A 149 -1.30 1.62 -6.11
CA LEU A 149 -1.86 0.27 -5.93
C LEU A 149 -1.65 -0.63 -7.16
N TRP A 150 -1.86 -0.09 -8.37
CA TRP A 150 -1.65 -0.85 -9.60
C TRP A 150 -0.18 -1.21 -9.81
N VAL A 151 0.73 -0.26 -9.57
CA VAL A 151 2.17 -0.48 -9.62
C VAL A 151 2.55 -1.55 -8.62
N ASP A 152 2.17 -1.42 -7.36
CA ASP A 152 2.52 -2.37 -6.30
C ASP A 152 2.14 -3.82 -6.67
N ALA A 153 0.87 -4.04 -7.02
CA ALA A 153 0.37 -5.34 -7.45
C ALA A 153 1.15 -5.89 -8.66
N THR A 154 1.49 -5.02 -9.62
CA THR A 154 2.25 -5.42 -10.81
C THR A 154 3.69 -5.80 -10.46
N LEU A 155 4.38 -5.02 -9.63
CA LEU A 155 5.75 -5.31 -9.19
C LEU A 155 5.82 -6.61 -8.39
N LYS A 156 4.79 -6.94 -7.62
CA LYS A 156 4.73 -8.14 -6.78
C LYS A 156 4.38 -9.41 -7.53
N TYR A 157 3.38 -9.36 -8.42
CA TYR A 157 2.73 -10.57 -8.94
C TYR A 157 2.89 -10.84 -10.43
N SER A 158 3.48 -9.92 -11.20
CA SER A 158 3.71 -10.11 -12.64
C SER A 158 5.14 -10.55 -12.94
N ASP A 159 5.41 -10.80 -14.22
CA ASP A 159 6.74 -11.06 -14.78
C ASP A 159 7.54 -9.77 -15.04
N PHE A 160 7.16 -8.63 -14.43
CA PHE A 160 7.78 -7.30 -14.61
C PHE A 160 9.31 -7.34 -14.64
N TYR A 161 9.96 -8.18 -13.83
CA TYR A 161 11.43 -8.30 -13.77
C TYR A 161 12.00 -9.40 -14.67
N THR A 162 11.24 -10.44 -15.01
CA THR A 162 11.77 -11.72 -15.52
C THR A 162 11.26 -12.12 -16.91
N GLY A 163 10.16 -11.53 -17.41
CA GLY A 163 9.49 -11.97 -18.63
C GLY A 163 9.78 -11.14 -19.89
N LYS A 164 9.66 -11.79 -21.06
CA LYS A 164 9.76 -11.17 -22.39
C LYS A 164 8.44 -10.54 -22.87
N GLU A 165 7.29 -11.00 -22.36
CA GLU A 165 5.98 -10.35 -22.58
C GLU A 165 5.82 -9.08 -21.72
N ALA A 166 6.73 -8.88 -20.77
CA ALA A 166 6.73 -7.79 -19.80
C ALA A 166 7.15 -6.42 -20.36
N GLU A 167 7.65 -6.29 -21.59
CA GLU A 167 8.24 -5.00 -22.01
C GLU A 167 7.19 -3.90 -22.21
N SER A 168 6.03 -4.24 -22.78
CA SER A 168 4.91 -3.29 -22.90
C SER A 168 4.31 -2.94 -21.53
N HIS A 169 4.06 -3.93 -20.67
CA HIS A 169 3.54 -3.69 -19.33
C HIS A 169 4.54 -2.90 -18.47
N ARG A 170 5.83 -3.22 -18.55
CA ARG A 170 6.90 -2.48 -17.87
C ARG A 170 6.92 -1.03 -18.32
N LYS A 171 6.84 -0.77 -19.64
CA LYS A 171 6.78 0.60 -20.15
C LYS A 171 5.56 1.34 -19.59
N GLN A 172 4.38 0.72 -19.60
CA GLN A 172 3.16 1.34 -19.06
C GLN A 172 3.27 1.67 -17.57
N ILE A 173 3.85 0.78 -16.77
CA ILE A 173 4.07 1.00 -15.34
C ILE A 173 5.08 2.12 -15.08
N ILE A 174 6.18 2.16 -15.83
CA ILE A 174 7.16 3.25 -15.70
C ILE A 174 6.56 4.58 -16.17
N ASP A 175 5.85 4.61 -17.30
CA ASP A 175 5.15 5.80 -17.78
C ASP A 175 4.09 6.29 -16.75
N CYS A 176 3.36 5.37 -16.09
CA CYS A 176 2.42 5.69 -15.00
C CYS A 176 3.15 6.40 -13.86
N LEU A 177 4.25 5.79 -13.39
CA LEU A 177 5.02 6.30 -12.28
C LEU A 177 5.62 7.67 -12.58
N ASP A 178 6.32 7.81 -13.71
CA ASP A 178 6.96 9.07 -14.12
C ASP A 178 5.91 10.20 -14.19
N ARG A 179 4.83 9.98 -14.95
CA ARG A 179 3.75 10.97 -15.12
C ARG A 179 3.07 11.34 -13.79
N THR A 180 2.85 10.37 -12.92
CA THR A 180 2.13 10.60 -11.66
C THR A 180 3.04 11.25 -10.62
N LEU A 181 4.33 10.89 -10.55
CA LEU A 181 5.32 11.53 -9.68
C LEU A 181 5.68 12.95 -10.11
N GLU A 182 5.54 13.30 -11.39
CA GLU A 182 5.64 14.70 -11.83
C GLU A 182 4.55 15.58 -11.18
N LYS A 183 3.34 15.03 -11.01
CA LYS A 183 2.19 15.74 -10.43
C LYS A 183 2.15 15.67 -8.89
N TYR A 184 2.53 14.51 -8.34
CA TYR A 184 2.46 14.20 -6.93
C TYR A 184 3.82 13.75 -6.39
N PRO A 185 4.84 14.63 -6.45
CA PRO A 185 6.22 14.26 -6.14
C PRO A 185 6.42 13.75 -4.71
N GLN A 186 5.56 14.15 -3.78
CA GLN A 186 5.65 13.77 -2.36
C GLN A 186 4.79 12.57 -1.96
N HIS A 187 4.13 11.90 -2.92
CA HIS A 187 3.29 10.76 -2.57
C HIS A 187 4.16 9.58 -2.09
N PRO A 188 3.94 9.06 -0.87
CA PRO A 188 4.83 8.07 -0.26
C PRO A 188 4.85 6.74 -1.03
N GLY A 189 3.68 6.19 -1.38
CA GLY A 189 3.58 4.95 -2.16
C GLY A 189 4.29 5.03 -3.52
N LEU A 190 4.04 6.07 -4.31
CA LEU A 190 4.71 6.26 -5.61
C LEU A 190 6.25 6.33 -5.48
N ASN A 191 6.79 7.10 -4.53
CA ASN A 191 8.25 7.17 -4.34
C ASN A 191 8.83 5.81 -3.92
N HIS A 192 8.16 5.12 -2.99
CA HIS A 192 8.54 3.77 -2.56
C HIS A 192 8.59 2.80 -3.75
N PHE A 193 7.51 2.69 -4.51
CA PHE A 193 7.42 1.72 -5.59
C PHE A 193 8.33 2.09 -6.78
N TYR A 194 8.60 3.38 -7.01
CA TYR A 194 9.60 3.81 -7.99
C TYR A 194 11.01 3.37 -7.61
N ILE A 195 11.40 3.50 -6.33
CA ILE A 195 12.69 3.00 -5.82
C ILE A 195 12.81 1.50 -6.10
N HIS A 196 11.81 0.70 -5.73
CA HIS A 196 11.83 -0.75 -5.96
C HIS A 196 11.92 -1.10 -7.45
N ALA A 197 11.12 -0.45 -8.30
CA ALA A 197 11.13 -0.70 -9.74
C ALA A 197 12.51 -0.40 -10.34
N MET A 198 13.07 0.78 -10.04
CA MET A 198 14.36 1.21 -10.62
C MET A 198 15.54 0.41 -10.09
N GLU A 199 15.58 0.08 -8.80
CA GLU A 199 16.62 -0.74 -8.21
C GLU A 199 16.68 -2.12 -8.89
N LYS A 200 15.56 -2.85 -8.90
CA LYS A 200 15.51 -4.22 -9.45
C LYS A 200 15.69 -4.25 -10.97
N MET A 201 15.41 -3.14 -11.68
CA MET A 201 15.73 -2.98 -13.10
C MET A 201 17.20 -2.61 -13.39
N GLY A 202 18.03 -2.43 -12.35
CA GLY A 202 19.42 -1.98 -12.52
C GLY A 202 19.55 -0.51 -12.95
N ARG A 203 18.52 0.30 -12.69
CA ARG A 203 18.41 1.73 -13.06
C ARG A 203 18.35 2.64 -11.83
N ALA A 204 18.97 2.22 -10.72
CA ALA A 204 18.88 2.88 -9.41
C ALA A 204 19.16 4.40 -9.44
N GLU A 205 20.08 4.87 -10.30
CA GLU A 205 20.39 6.31 -10.46
C GLU A 205 19.15 7.15 -10.79
N GLN A 206 18.19 6.60 -11.53
CA GLN A 206 16.96 7.31 -11.90
C GLN A 206 16.03 7.54 -10.72
N ALA A 207 16.12 6.72 -9.67
CA ALA A 207 15.34 6.86 -8.45
C ALA A 207 16.02 7.71 -7.37
N LEU A 208 17.14 8.39 -7.65
CA LEU A 208 17.84 9.19 -6.65
C LEU A 208 16.96 10.31 -6.07
N ASP A 209 16.15 10.97 -6.90
CA ASP A 209 15.26 12.01 -6.42
C ASP A 209 14.07 11.43 -5.65
N ALA A 210 13.56 10.26 -6.03
CA ALA A 210 12.55 9.56 -5.24
C ALA A 210 13.09 9.14 -3.86
N ALA A 211 14.32 8.62 -3.81
CA ALA A 211 15.02 8.29 -2.57
C ALA A 211 15.19 9.52 -1.68
N LYS A 212 15.62 10.67 -2.23
CA LYS A 212 15.72 11.93 -1.46
C LYS A 212 14.37 12.44 -0.96
N ARG A 213 13.30 12.30 -1.76
CA ARG A 213 11.96 12.74 -1.37
C ARG A 213 11.39 11.87 -0.25
N LEU A 214 11.67 10.57 -0.27
CA LEU A 214 11.21 9.65 0.77
C LEU A 214 12.08 9.73 2.03
N ASP A 215 13.29 10.26 1.93
CA ASP A 215 14.20 10.51 3.05
C ASP A 215 13.52 11.36 4.14
N ASN A 216 13.24 10.72 5.27
CA ASN A 216 12.50 11.29 6.40
C ASN A 216 11.05 11.77 6.12
N ALA A 217 10.43 11.37 5.00
CA ALA A 217 9.09 11.83 4.65
C ALA A 217 7.97 11.19 5.48
N VAL A 218 8.18 9.97 5.98
CA VAL A 218 7.20 9.23 6.79
C VAL A 218 7.86 8.75 8.08
N PRO A 219 8.04 9.62 9.10
CA PRO A 219 8.77 9.30 10.33
C PRO A 219 8.28 8.07 11.09
N GLY A 220 6.99 7.75 10.99
CA GLY A 220 6.39 6.62 11.70
C GLY A 220 6.47 5.27 10.99
N SER A 221 7.07 5.19 9.79
CA SER A 221 7.15 3.95 9.01
C SER A 221 8.60 3.53 8.79
N GLY A 222 9.05 2.49 9.50
CA GLY A 222 10.44 2.02 9.40
C GLY A 222 10.83 1.56 8.00
N HIS A 223 9.94 0.84 7.31
CA HIS A 223 10.17 0.42 5.92
C HIS A 223 10.34 1.62 4.98
N LEU A 224 9.44 2.62 5.04
CA LEU A 224 9.54 3.80 4.17
C LEU A 224 10.78 4.67 4.50
N GLN A 225 11.21 4.72 5.76
CA GLN A 225 12.47 5.35 6.16
C GLN A 225 13.72 4.61 5.66
N HIS A 226 13.64 3.28 5.58
CA HIS A 226 14.71 2.43 5.06
C HIS A 226 14.85 2.55 3.54
N MET A 227 13.75 2.70 2.80
CA MET A 227 13.74 2.64 1.33
C MET A 227 14.83 3.44 0.60
N PRO A 228 15.21 4.68 0.99
CA PRO A 228 16.31 5.40 0.36
C PRO A 228 17.65 4.64 0.36
N ALA A 229 17.90 3.77 1.36
CA ALA A 229 19.11 2.98 1.48
C ALA A 229 19.34 2.05 0.28
N HIS A 230 18.27 1.53 -0.34
CA HIS A 230 18.34 0.73 -1.57
C HIS A 230 19.07 1.48 -2.70
N ILE A 231 18.78 2.77 -2.87
CA ILE A 231 19.41 3.59 -3.91
C ILE A 231 20.79 4.08 -3.44
N TYR A 232 20.90 4.55 -2.21
CA TYR A 232 22.15 5.08 -1.68
C TYR A 232 23.27 4.02 -1.64
N MET A 233 22.94 2.77 -1.32
CA MET A 233 23.89 1.66 -1.32
C MET A 233 24.47 1.41 -2.72
N VAL A 234 23.60 1.32 -3.72
CA VAL A 234 24.01 1.07 -5.12
C VAL A 234 24.79 2.26 -5.69
N TYR A 235 24.48 3.48 -5.26
CA TYR A 235 25.16 4.71 -5.70
C TYR A 235 26.48 5.01 -4.95
N GLY A 236 26.85 4.20 -3.96
CA GLY A 236 28.09 4.39 -3.17
C GLY A 236 27.99 5.41 -2.03
N ARG A 237 26.77 5.87 -1.70
CA ARG A 237 26.48 6.74 -0.54
C ARG A 237 26.28 5.91 0.74
N TYR A 238 27.30 5.14 1.12
CA TYR A 238 27.19 4.14 2.20
C TYR A 238 26.84 4.71 3.58
N HIS A 239 27.33 5.92 3.89
CA HIS A 239 26.96 6.60 5.14
C HIS A 239 25.47 6.94 5.14
N ASP A 240 24.96 7.56 4.07
CA ASP A 240 23.54 7.93 3.97
C ASP A 240 22.63 6.69 3.99
N ALA A 241 23.05 5.58 3.38
CA ALA A 241 22.33 4.31 3.46
C ALA A 241 22.27 3.77 4.90
N SER A 242 23.38 3.89 5.65
CA SER A 242 23.43 3.47 7.06
C SER A 242 22.52 4.33 7.94
N GLU A 243 22.50 5.64 7.70
CA GLU A 243 21.63 6.58 8.42
C GLU A 243 20.14 6.34 8.12
N ALA A 244 19.77 6.04 6.86
CA ALA A 244 18.40 5.67 6.50
C ALA A 244 17.96 4.36 7.20
N ASN A 245 18.84 3.36 7.27
CA ASN A 245 18.58 2.13 8.02
C ASN A 245 18.39 2.40 9.52
N TYR A 246 19.23 3.27 10.10
CA TYR A 246 19.12 3.64 11.51
C TYR A 246 17.78 4.31 11.81
N ARG A 247 17.36 5.28 10.97
CA ARG A 247 16.03 5.91 11.07
C ARG A 247 14.90 4.88 10.94
N GLY A 248 15.04 3.90 10.05
CA GLY A 248 14.08 2.80 9.93
C GLY A 248 13.90 2.03 11.24
N ILE A 249 15.01 1.64 11.87
CA ILE A 249 15.02 0.95 13.17
C ILE A 249 14.42 1.83 14.27
N GLU A 250 14.73 3.13 14.30
CA GLU A 250 14.15 4.06 15.28
C GLU A 250 12.63 4.19 15.12
N ALA A 251 12.14 4.31 13.88
CA ALA A 251 10.72 4.39 13.58
C ALA A 251 9.97 3.11 14.01
N ASP A 252 10.54 1.93 13.74
CA ASP A 252 9.95 0.66 14.19
C ASP A 252 9.90 0.57 15.72
N ASN A 253 11.00 0.93 16.40
CA ASN A 253 11.04 0.98 17.87
C ASN A 253 9.98 1.93 18.45
N GLN A 254 9.77 3.09 17.83
CA GLN A 254 8.73 4.04 18.23
C GLN A 254 7.32 3.48 18.02
N LEU A 255 7.07 2.82 16.88
CA LEU A 255 5.78 2.18 16.60
C LEU A 255 5.48 1.08 17.62
N PHE A 256 6.46 0.23 17.96
CA PHE A 256 6.32 -0.77 19.01
C PHE A 256 6.09 -0.17 20.39
N ALA A 257 6.82 0.90 20.76
CA ALA A 257 6.64 1.57 22.04
C ALA A 257 5.23 2.15 22.21
N GLN A 258 4.56 2.49 21.10
CA GLN A 258 3.17 2.94 21.06
C GLN A 258 2.16 1.77 21.04
N GLY A 259 2.59 0.52 20.95
CA GLY A 259 1.73 -0.67 20.93
C GLY A 259 1.33 -1.15 19.54
N GLY A 260 2.05 -0.71 18.51
CA GLY A 260 1.94 -1.22 17.16
C GLY A 260 2.58 -2.60 17.02
N ILE A 261 2.23 -3.29 15.94
CA ILE A 261 2.87 -4.54 15.50
C ILE A 261 3.62 -4.29 14.20
N GLN A 262 4.67 -5.07 13.97
CA GLN A 262 5.43 -5.09 12.72
C GLN A 262 5.24 -6.45 12.05
N ASP A 263 5.33 -6.45 10.72
CA ASP A 263 5.53 -7.69 9.95
C ASP A 263 6.98 -8.18 10.18
N PRO A 264 7.20 -9.43 10.64
CA PRO A 264 8.53 -9.96 10.96
C PRO A 264 9.57 -9.93 9.83
#